data_AF-S4RIQ3-F1
#
_entry.id   AF-S4RIQ3-F1
#
_cell.length_a   1.000
_cell.length_b   1.000
_cell.length_c   1.000
_cell.angle_alpha   90.00
_cell.angle_beta   90.00
_cell.angle_gamma   90.00
#
_symmetry.space_group_name_H-M   'P 1'
#
loop_
_entity.id
_entity.type
_entity.pdbx_description
1 polymer ?
#
loop_
_entity_poly.entity_id
_entity_poly.type
_entity_poly.pdbx_seq_one_letter_code
_entity_poly.pdbx_strand_id
1 'polypeptide(L)'
;KSHTLLRGSNDVSCLASQAMLLGILLKREGAAFITGEGTVLDHLERIYRAAGSRKLWSVSVVRLTASLLDKVVDSLAPSITNVLVHSKQVTLGTFGHEEVIISNPLSPSVIKRLLYDACRHLDPREAVLQQELVIHIGWLISNSPQLFRGMLKLRIGWVPH
;
A
#
# COMPACT_ATOMS: atom_id res chain seq x y z
N LYS A 1 -20.28 19.72 12.91
CA LYS A 1 -20.03 18.61 13.88
C LYS A 1 -18.77 17.77 13.57
N SER A 2 -17.99 18.10 12.51
CA SER A 2 -16.79 17.34 12.12
C SER A 2 -15.47 17.83 12.74
N HIS A 3 -15.44 19.05 13.27
CA HIS A 3 -14.21 19.68 13.77
C HIS A 3 -13.76 19.20 15.16
N THR A 4 -14.67 18.63 15.95
CA THR A 4 -14.40 18.24 17.35
C THR A 4 -13.69 16.89 17.50
N LEU A 5 -13.69 16.04 16.46
CA LEU A 5 -13.08 14.71 16.49
C LEU A 5 -11.58 14.69 16.13
N LEU A 6 -11.06 15.79 15.56
CA LEU A 6 -9.62 15.92 15.27
C LEU A 6 -8.81 16.34 16.50
N ARG A 7 -9.48 16.88 17.53
CA ARG A 7 -8.85 17.18 18.82
C ARG A 7 -9.02 16.00 19.77
N GLY A 8 -7.96 15.22 19.95
CA GLY A 8 -7.86 14.41 21.15
C GLY A 8 -7.01 13.17 20.99
N SER A 9 -6.06 13.03 21.91
CA SER A 9 -5.25 11.86 22.25
C SER A 9 -4.37 11.22 21.16
N ASN A 10 -3.11 11.08 21.52
CA ASN A 10 -2.08 10.32 20.81
C ASN A 10 -2.26 8.79 20.97
N ASP A 11 -3.42 8.31 21.40
CA ASP A 11 -3.68 6.88 21.58
C ASP A 11 -3.81 6.12 20.25
N VAL A 12 -3.44 4.84 20.24
CA VAL A 12 -3.43 3.99 19.04
C VAL A 12 -4.81 3.86 18.39
N SER A 13 -5.86 3.69 19.21
CA SER A 13 -7.26 3.66 18.76
C SER A 13 -7.71 4.99 18.16
N CYS A 14 -7.14 6.09 18.64
CA CYS A 14 -7.41 7.42 18.14
C CYS A 14 -6.77 7.66 16.77
N LEU A 15 -5.50 7.27 16.59
CA LEU A 15 -4.79 7.43 15.31
C LEU A 15 -5.50 6.69 14.16
N ALA A 16 -6.03 5.49 14.41
CA ALA A 16 -6.80 4.75 13.42
C ALA A 16 -8.09 5.48 13.03
N SER A 17 -8.83 5.97 14.03
CA SER A 17 -10.07 6.71 13.83
C SER A 17 -9.84 8.04 13.09
N GLN A 18 -8.77 8.76 13.43
CA GLN A 18 -8.34 9.98 12.75
C GLN A 18 -7.95 9.70 11.30
N ALA A 19 -7.16 8.64 11.02
CA ALA A 19 -6.79 8.25 9.67
C ALA A 19 -8.02 7.90 8.81
N MET A 20 -9.00 7.19 9.38
CA MET A 20 -10.26 6.88 8.69
C MET A 20 -11.07 8.14 8.37
N LEU A 21 -11.24 9.05 9.34
CA LEU A 21 -11.93 10.32 9.14
C LEU A 21 -11.26 11.19 8.09
N LEU A 22 -9.92 11.29 8.13
CA LEU A 22 -9.14 12.02 7.14
C LEU A 22 -9.23 11.36 5.76
N GLY A 23 -9.30 10.03 5.67
CA GLY A 23 -9.55 9.33 4.42
C GLY A 23 -10.92 9.65 3.81
N ILE A 24 -11.97 9.76 4.63
CA ILE A 24 -13.30 10.21 4.19
C ILE A 24 -13.24 11.66 3.72
N LEU A 25 -12.57 12.53 4.48
CA LEU A 25 -12.45 13.95 4.16
C LEU A 25 -11.63 14.17 2.87
N LEU A 26 -10.55 13.42 2.68
CA LEU A 26 -9.73 13.42 1.46
C LEU A 26 -10.57 13.08 0.23
N LYS A 27 -11.43 12.07 0.32
CA LYS A 27 -12.34 11.68 -0.77
C LYS A 27 -13.41 12.72 -1.09
N ARG A 28 -13.81 13.54 -0.11
CA ARG A 28 -14.90 14.52 -0.25
C ARG A 28 -14.41 15.90 -0.67
N GLU A 29 -13.39 16.40 0.00
CA GLU A 29 -12.93 17.80 -0.10
C GLU A 29 -11.56 17.93 -0.77
N GLY A 30 -10.84 16.82 -0.96
CA GLY A 30 -9.51 16.79 -1.55
C GLY A 30 -8.36 17.07 -0.56
N ALA A 31 -7.13 16.88 -1.05
CA ALA A 31 -5.91 16.89 -0.22
C ALA A 31 -5.55 18.28 0.34
N ALA A 32 -5.90 19.34 -0.39
CA ALA A 32 -5.61 20.73 -0.03
C ALA A 32 -6.64 21.35 0.95
N PHE A 33 -7.67 20.58 1.34
CA PHE A 33 -8.66 21.07 2.29
C PHE A 33 -8.01 21.46 3.62
N ILE A 34 -8.22 22.70 4.04
CA ILE A 34 -7.61 23.26 5.24
C ILE A 34 -8.43 22.82 6.45
N THR A 35 -7.82 22.00 7.30
CA THR A 35 -8.31 21.73 8.65
C THR A 35 -7.77 22.81 9.61
N GLY A 36 -8.32 22.89 10.83
CA GLY A 36 -7.86 23.84 11.84
C GLY A 36 -6.38 23.69 12.26
N GLU A 37 -5.69 22.64 11.79
CA GLU A 37 -4.28 22.34 12.12
C GLU A 37 -3.41 22.08 10.86
N GLY A 38 -3.79 22.64 9.71
CA GLY A 38 -3.10 22.46 8.42
C GLY A 38 -3.94 21.69 7.40
N THR A 39 -3.35 21.29 6.28
CA THR A 39 -4.12 20.58 5.24
C THR A 39 -4.42 19.13 5.64
N VAL A 40 -5.39 18.50 4.97
CA VAL A 40 -5.66 17.05 5.12
C VAL A 40 -4.38 16.24 4.85
N LEU A 41 -3.61 16.64 3.84
CA LEU A 41 -2.34 15.99 3.50
C LEU A 41 -1.33 16.08 4.64
N ASP A 42 -1.11 17.27 5.21
CA ASP A 42 -0.19 17.47 6.34
C ASP A 42 -0.57 16.60 7.54
N HIS A 43 -1.88 16.50 7.79
CA HIS A 43 -2.42 15.70 8.88
C HIS A 43 -2.18 14.20 8.66
N LEU A 44 -2.41 13.70 7.44
CA LEU A 44 -2.13 12.32 7.07
C LEU A 44 -0.64 11.99 7.17
N GLU A 45 0.26 12.89 6.73
CA GLU A 45 1.70 12.69 6.86
C GLU A 45 2.14 12.61 8.33
N ARG A 46 1.55 13.44 9.20
CA ARG A 46 1.85 13.41 10.64
C ARG A 46 1.45 12.10 11.28
N ILE A 47 0.25 11.60 10.97
CA ILE A 47 -0.22 10.30 11.47
C ILE A 47 0.65 9.17 10.91
N TYR A 48 1.01 9.20 9.63
CA TYR A 48 1.90 8.20 9.03
C TYR A 48 3.25 8.13 9.77
N ARG A 49 3.91 9.28 10.01
CA ARG A 49 5.18 9.33 10.75
C ARG A 49 5.03 8.87 12.19
N ALA A 50 3.97 9.28 12.88
CA ALA A 50 3.69 8.87 14.26
C ALA A 50 3.38 7.36 14.39
N ALA A 51 2.65 6.79 13.43
CA ALA A 51 2.35 5.37 13.40
C ALA A 51 3.60 4.53 13.13
N GLY A 52 4.46 5.00 12.21
CA GLY A 52 5.75 4.38 11.91
C GLY A 52 6.69 4.33 13.12
N SER A 53 6.83 5.45 13.86
CA SER A 53 7.73 5.52 15.02
C SER A 53 7.29 4.63 16.19
N ARG A 54 5.98 4.43 16.35
CA ARG A 54 5.39 3.57 17.39
C ARG A 54 5.31 2.10 17.03
N LYS A 55 5.81 1.74 15.84
CA LYS A 55 5.71 0.38 15.29
C LYS A 55 4.28 -0.16 15.33
N LEU A 56 3.31 0.66 14.97
CA LEU A 56 1.92 0.24 14.80
C LEU A 56 1.71 -0.48 13.45
N TRP A 57 2.48 -1.54 13.22
CA TRP A 57 2.43 -2.36 11.99
C TRP A 57 1.29 -3.38 12.10
N SER A 58 1.02 -3.86 13.33
CA SER A 58 -0.05 -4.81 13.66
C SER A 58 -1.45 -4.16 13.57
N VAL A 59 -1.55 -2.86 13.83
CA VAL A 59 -2.80 -2.08 13.75
C VAL A 59 -2.71 -1.26 12.48
N SER A 60 -3.53 -1.54 11.46
CA SER A 60 -3.36 -1.21 10.03
C SER A 60 -3.22 0.28 9.63
N VAL A 61 -2.95 1.19 10.56
CA VAL A 61 -2.84 2.63 10.36
C VAL A 61 -1.68 3.00 9.45
N VAL A 62 -0.53 2.34 9.56
CA VAL A 62 0.63 2.60 8.68
C VAL A 62 0.27 2.30 7.22
N ARG A 63 -0.34 1.13 6.96
CA ARG A 63 -0.77 0.75 5.61
C ARG A 63 -1.88 1.66 5.08
N LEU A 64 -2.84 2.00 5.93
CA LEU A 64 -3.94 2.89 5.56
C LEU A 64 -3.43 4.28 5.18
N THR A 65 -2.61 4.89 6.02
CA THR A 65 -2.06 6.23 5.76
C THR A 65 -1.06 6.24 4.60
N ALA A 66 -0.22 5.21 4.45
CA ALA A 66 0.66 5.06 3.29
C ALA A 66 -0.15 4.98 1.98
N SER A 67 -1.25 4.22 1.99
CA SER A 67 -2.12 4.09 0.83
C SER A 67 -2.86 5.39 0.50
N LEU A 68 -3.42 6.08 1.51
CA LEU A 68 -4.07 7.38 1.31
C LEU A 68 -3.12 8.46 0.78
N LEU A 69 -1.81 8.28 0.97
CA LEU A 69 -0.75 9.15 0.48
C LEU A 69 -0.13 8.65 -0.84
N ASP A 70 -0.69 7.59 -1.43
CA ASP A 70 -0.19 6.88 -2.61
C ASP A 70 1.31 6.56 -2.53
N LYS A 71 1.80 6.15 -1.36
CA LYS A 71 3.23 5.84 -1.17
C LYS A 71 3.58 4.53 -1.88
N VAL A 72 4.75 4.51 -2.50
CA VAL A 72 5.36 3.31 -3.10
C VAL A 72 6.79 3.18 -2.60
N VAL A 73 7.20 1.95 -2.33
CA VAL A 73 8.55 1.65 -1.84
C VAL A 73 9.51 1.51 -3.02
N ASP A 74 10.69 2.14 -2.94
CA ASP A 74 11.68 2.14 -4.02
C ASP A 74 12.17 0.73 -4.42
N SER A 75 12.15 -0.20 -3.47
CA SER A 75 12.53 -1.61 -3.71
C SER A 75 11.52 -2.41 -4.51
N LEU A 76 10.30 -1.90 -4.74
CA LEU A 76 9.25 -2.62 -5.46
C LEU A 76 9.66 -2.95 -6.91
N ALA A 77 10.15 -1.96 -7.66
CA ALA A 77 10.54 -2.16 -9.05
C ALA A 77 11.74 -3.12 -9.21
N PRO A 78 12.82 -2.99 -8.40
CA PRO A 78 13.87 -4.01 -8.32
C PRO A 78 13.35 -5.40 -7.98
N SER A 79 12.45 -5.53 -7.00
CA SER A 79 11.88 -6.83 -6.62
C SER A 79 11.06 -7.47 -7.73
N ILE A 80 10.26 -6.69 -8.47
CA ILE A 80 9.55 -7.19 -9.67
C ILE A 80 10.58 -7.64 -10.71
N THR A 81 11.62 -6.86 -10.95
CA THR A 81 12.69 -7.22 -11.90
C THR A 81 13.36 -8.54 -11.50
N ASN A 82 13.62 -8.76 -10.21
CA ASN A 82 14.16 -10.04 -9.70
C ASN A 82 13.25 -11.23 -10.03
N VAL A 83 11.93 -11.07 -9.95
CA VAL A 83 10.98 -12.13 -10.36
C VAL A 83 11.12 -12.40 -11.86
N LEU A 84 11.14 -11.34 -12.67
CA LEU A 84 11.17 -11.44 -14.14
C LEU A 84 12.46 -12.08 -14.68
N VAL A 85 13.63 -11.74 -14.12
CA VAL A 85 14.92 -12.32 -14.57
C VAL A 85 15.01 -13.82 -14.30
N HIS A 86 14.23 -14.35 -13.35
CA HIS A 86 14.09 -15.78 -13.12
C HIS A 86 13.05 -16.44 -14.04
N SER A 87 12.67 -15.78 -15.14
CA SER A 87 11.68 -16.22 -16.11
C SER A 87 10.30 -16.51 -15.50
N LYS A 88 9.93 -15.73 -14.48
CA LYS A 88 8.62 -15.81 -13.82
C LYS A 88 7.82 -14.55 -14.09
N GLN A 89 6.50 -14.67 -14.07
CA GLN A 89 5.59 -13.52 -14.18
C GLN A 89 5.02 -13.19 -12.81
N VAL A 90 4.78 -11.91 -12.55
CA VAL A 90 4.05 -11.46 -11.37
C VAL A 90 2.70 -10.88 -11.80
N THR A 91 1.66 -11.14 -11.03
CA THR A 91 0.34 -10.55 -11.27
C THR A 91 -0.08 -9.73 -10.07
N LEU A 92 -0.58 -8.52 -10.33
CA LEU A 92 -1.12 -7.59 -9.35
C LEU A 92 -2.62 -7.48 -9.55
N GLY A 93 -3.36 -7.31 -8.47
CA GLY A 93 -4.82 -7.22 -8.52
C GLY A 93 -5.46 -7.87 -7.33
N THR A 94 -6.77 -7.80 -7.22
CA THR A 94 -7.50 -8.26 -6.04
C THR A 94 -8.27 -9.53 -6.33
N PHE A 95 -8.47 -10.37 -5.31
CA PHE A 95 -9.26 -11.59 -5.43
C PHE A 95 -10.65 -11.29 -6.02
N GLY A 96 -11.05 -12.09 -7.03
CA GLY A 96 -12.33 -11.93 -7.71
C GLY A 96 -12.41 -10.80 -8.74
N HIS A 97 -11.33 -10.06 -8.99
CA HIS A 97 -11.25 -9.01 -10.00
C HIS A 97 -10.19 -9.29 -11.07
N GLU A 98 -10.15 -8.45 -12.10
CA GLU A 98 -9.15 -8.54 -13.17
C GLU A 98 -7.73 -8.33 -12.61
N GLU A 99 -6.81 -9.20 -13.03
CA GLU A 99 -5.41 -9.12 -12.63
C GLU A 99 -4.56 -8.57 -13.76
N VAL A 100 -3.67 -7.65 -13.40
CA VAL A 100 -2.66 -7.13 -14.30
C VAL A 100 -1.45 -8.06 -14.28
N ILE A 101 -1.10 -8.60 -15.44
CA ILE A 101 0.10 -9.43 -15.61
C ILE A 101 1.29 -8.53 -15.94
N ILE A 102 2.34 -8.61 -15.12
CA ILE A 102 3.62 -7.98 -15.40
C ILE A 102 4.57 -9.08 -15.88
N SER A 103 4.92 -9.01 -17.16
CA SER A 103 5.83 -9.93 -17.85
C SER A 103 7.12 -9.26 -18.33
N ASN A 104 7.21 -7.94 -18.24
CA ASN A 104 8.39 -7.15 -18.62
C ASN A 104 8.69 -6.10 -17.55
N PRO A 105 9.96 -5.65 -17.39
CA PRO A 105 10.30 -4.60 -16.44
C PRO A 105 9.53 -3.32 -16.77
N LEU A 106 8.96 -2.69 -15.74
CA LEU A 106 8.18 -1.46 -15.85
C LEU A 106 8.81 -0.37 -14.98
N SER A 107 8.64 0.88 -15.38
CA SER A 107 9.07 2.01 -14.55
C SER A 107 8.28 2.07 -13.22
N PRO A 108 8.87 2.57 -12.12
CA PRO A 108 8.20 2.68 -10.82
C PRO A 108 6.84 3.41 -10.87
N SER A 109 6.73 4.46 -11.70
CA SER A 109 5.49 5.22 -11.89
C SER A 109 4.38 4.38 -12.53
N VAL A 110 4.72 3.54 -13.51
CA VAL A 110 3.77 2.62 -14.14
C VAL A 110 3.33 1.54 -13.15
N ILE A 111 4.27 0.97 -12.39
CA ILE A 111 3.95 -0.04 -11.36
C ILE A 111 3.01 0.55 -10.31
N LYS A 112 3.32 1.76 -9.82
CA LYS A 112 2.46 2.50 -8.87
C LYS A 112 1.03 2.60 -9.41
N ARG A 113 0.87 3.09 -10.64
CA ARG A 113 -0.45 3.24 -11.26
C ARG A 113 -1.19 1.91 -11.34
N LEU A 114 -0.56 0.87 -11.89
CA LEU A 114 -1.19 -0.45 -12.05
C LEU A 114 -1.65 -1.04 -10.72
N LEU A 115 -0.81 -0.92 -9.69
CA LEU A 115 -1.11 -1.40 -8.35
C LEU A 115 -2.32 -0.71 -7.73
N TYR A 116 -2.32 0.63 -7.70
CA TYR A 116 -3.40 1.41 -7.09
C TYR A 116 -4.69 1.34 -7.91
N ASP A 117 -4.61 1.27 -9.24
CA ASP A 117 -5.77 1.05 -10.10
C ASP A 117 -6.39 -0.34 -9.87
N ALA A 118 -5.56 -1.39 -9.77
CA ALA A 118 -6.05 -2.75 -9.57
C ALA A 118 -6.66 -2.97 -8.17
N CYS A 119 -6.25 -2.17 -7.17
CA CYS A 119 -6.79 -2.24 -5.80
C CYS A 119 -7.92 -1.22 -5.53
N ARG A 120 -8.32 -0.41 -6.52
CA ARG A 120 -9.19 0.75 -6.34
C ARG A 120 -10.58 0.43 -5.77
N HIS A 121 -11.07 -0.77 -6.03
CA HIS A 121 -12.42 -1.21 -5.66
C HIS A 121 -12.53 -1.82 -4.25
N LEU A 122 -11.40 -2.07 -3.59
CA LEU A 122 -11.34 -2.67 -2.26
C LEU A 122 -10.70 -1.71 -1.25
N ASP A 123 -10.32 -2.28 -0.11
CA ASP A 123 -9.63 -1.57 0.95
C ASP A 123 -8.32 -0.94 0.41
N PRO A 124 -8.08 0.36 0.61
CA PRO A 124 -6.84 1.00 0.19
C PRO A 124 -5.58 0.30 0.75
N ARG A 125 -5.68 -0.36 1.90
CA ARG A 125 -4.57 -1.11 2.51
C ARG A 125 -4.03 -2.23 1.62
N GLU A 126 -4.84 -2.75 0.70
CA GLU A 126 -4.47 -3.84 -0.21
C GLU A 126 -3.31 -3.48 -1.13
N ALA A 127 -3.30 -2.26 -1.66
CA ALA A 127 -2.20 -1.79 -2.50
C ALA A 127 -0.88 -1.84 -1.74
N VAL A 128 -0.87 -1.51 -0.44
CA VAL A 128 0.36 -1.55 0.37
C VAL A 128 0.75 -2.99 0.70
N LEU A 129 -0.20 -3.84 1.04
CA LEU A 129 0.06 -5.26 1.31
C LEU A 129 0.65 -5.98 0.09
N GLN A 130 0.11 -5.75 -1.10
CA GLN A 130 0.65 -6.35 -2.32
C GLN A 130 2.09 -5.91 -2.60
N GLN A 131 2.45 -4.66 -2.32
CA GLN A 131 3.84 -4.22 -2.43
C GLN A 131 4.76 -4.99 -1.47
N GLU A 132 4.35 -5.13 -0.21
CA GLU A 132 5.10 -5.89 0.79
C GLU A 132 5.32 -7.34 0.35
N LEU A 133 4.26 -8.01 -0.14
CA LEU A 133 4.31 -9.38 -0.66
C LEU A 133 5.25 -9.50 -1.87
N VAL A 134 5.15 -8.60 -2.85
CA VAL A 134 6.02 -8.59 -4.03
C VAL A 134 7.47 -8.39 -3.61
N ILE A 135 7.75 -7.48 -2.67
CA ILE A 135 9.10 -7.23 -2.18
C ILE A 135 9.67 -8.49 -1.52
N HIS A 136 8.89 -9.13 -0.64
CA HIS A 136 9.29 -10.34 0.06
C HIS A 136 9.50 -11.52 -0.90
N ILE A 137 8.60 -11.73 -1.85
CA ILE A 137 8.73 -12.80 -2.85
C ILE A 137 9.91 -12.53 -3.79
N GLY A 138 10.12 -11.28 -4.22
CA GLY A 138 11.28 -10.90 -5.02
C GLY A 138 12.59 -11.20 -4.30
N TRP A 139 12.66 -10.93 -3.00
CA TRP A 139 13.80 -11.30 -2.17
C TRP A 139 13.96 -12.83 -2.05
N LEU A 140 12.86 -13.56 -1.82
CA LEU A 140 12.90 -15.02 -1.64
C LEU A 140 13.31 -15.75 -2.92
N ILE A 141 12.88 -15.28 -4.09
CA ILE A 141 13.31 -15.85 -5.38
C ILE A 141 14.81 -15.67 -5.57
N SER A 142 15.35 -14.48 -5.26
CA SER A 142 16.78 -14.21 -5.39
C SER A 142 17.64 -15.04 -4.42
N ASN A 143 17.16 -15.29 -3.20
CA ASN A 143 17.92 -15.99 -2.16
C ASN A 143 17.68 -17.51 -2.13
N SER A 144 16.55 -17.99 -2.63
CA SER A 144 16.14 -19.38 -2.58
C SER A 144 15.33 -19.79 -3.82
N PRO A 145 15.91 -19.70 -5.04
CA PRO A 145 15.22 -19.96 -6.29
C PRO A 145 14.65 -21.39 -6.39
N GLN A 146 15.25 -22.35 -5.67
CA GLN A 146 14.80 -23.74 -5.58
C GLN A 146 13.36 -23.87 -5.06
N LEU A 147 12.91 -22.97 -4.18
CA LEU A 147 11.55 -22.98 -3.64
C LEU A 147 10.48 -22.71 -4.70
N PHE A 148 10.88 -22.07 -5.80
CA PHE A 148 9.99 -21.66 -6.89
C PHE A 148 10.22 -22.49 -8.15
N ARG A 149 10.93 -23.61 -8.08
CA ARG A 149 11.19 -24.47 -9.23
C ARG A 149 9.86 -25.03 -9.77
N GLY A 150 9.66 -24.94 -11.08
CA GLY A 150 8.41 -25.35 -11.74
C GLY A 150 7.28 -24.32 -11.68
N MET A 151 7.42 -23.22 -10.92
CA MET A 151 6.44 -22.13 -10.92
C MET A 151 6.73 -21.14 -12.06
N LEU A 152 5.72 -20.87 -12.89
CA LEU A 152 5.79 -19.91 -14.01
C LEU A 152 5.26 -18.51 -13.61
N LYS A 153 4.23 -18.47 -12.76
CA LYS A 153 3.48 -17.25 -12.45
C LYS A 153 3.21 -17.15 -10.94
N LEU A 154 3.40 -15.96 -10.40
CA LEU A 154 3.11 -15.61 -9.02
C LEU A 154 1.88 -14.71 -8.97
N ARG A 155 0.83 -15.20 -8.32
CA ARG A 155 -0.46 -14.51 -8.17
C ARG A 155 -0.56 -13.87 -6.80
N ILE A 156 -0.17 -12.60 -6.73
CA ILE A 156 -0.13 -11.86 -5.46
C ILE A 156 -1.55 -11.58 -4.97
N GLY A 157 -2.47 -11.28 -5.89
CA GLY A 157 -3.88 -10.97 -5.58
C GLY A 157 -4.71 -12.09 -4.97
N TRP A 158 -4.21 -13.33 -5.00
CA TRP A 158 -4.91 -14.52 -4.48
C TRP A 158 -4.49 -14.92 -3.08
N VAL A 159 -3.50 -14.25 -2.49
CA VAL A 159 -3.08 -14.54 -1.12
C VAL A 159 -4.17 -14.00 -0.18
N PRO A 160 -4.89 -14.86 0.56
CA PRO A 160 -5.88 -14.39 1.54
C PRO A 160 -5.17 -13.62 2.65
N HIS A 161 -5.74 -12.50 3.05
CA HIS A 161 -5.18 -11.54 4.00
C HIS A 161 -6.25 -10.99 4.94
#